data_AF-A0A3D8PG43-F1
#
_entry.id   AF-A0A3D8PG43-F1
#
_cell.length_a   1.000
_cell.length_b   1.000
_cell.length_c   1.000
_cell.angle_alpha   90.00
_cell.angle_beta   90.00
_cell.angle_gamma   90.00
#
_symmetry.space_group_name_H-M   'P 1'
#
loop_
_entity.id
_entity.type
_entity.pdbx_description
1 polymer ?
#
loop_
_entity_poly.entity_id
_entity_poly.type
_entity_poly.pdbx_seq_one_letter_code
_entity_poly.pdbx_strand_id
1 'polypeptide(L)'
;MRRLLFSTAVLLASPALAERIETTARVTDVTVYPWGAGVTREAALDLPAGAHELVIPGIPQGIDPASLRIVAQGAVIGATGFQQERALPQAPAKSPQLRTAEDEVRRLQAALAERDAGVAEIKARAEAAKDTIAFLMNLAESDLAGGGDIATLTRTVAEQLLQARQTAIRAGLEAAAADVGREELAEE
;
A
#
# COMPACT_ATOMS: atom_id res chain seq x y z
N MET A 1 61.23 -2.36 -21.46
CA MET A 1 60.12 -2.43 -20.48
C MET A 1 59.52 -1.04 -20.24
N ARG A 2 59.02 -0.34 -21.26
CA ARG A 2 58.56 1.06 -21.15
C ARG A 2 57.43 1.39 -22.13
N ARG A 3 56.39 0.55 -22.17
CA ARG A 3 55.21 0.77 -23.04
C ARG A 3 53.88 0.36 -22.39
N LEU A 4 53.86 -0.06 -21.13
CA LEU A 4 52.64 -0.61 -20.48
C LEU A 4 51.99 0.33 -19.44
N LEU A 5 52.46 1.58 -19.29
CA LEU A 5 51.94 2.51 -18.28
C LEU A 5 50.90 3.51 -18.80
N PHE A 6 50.58 3.51 -20.10
CA PHE A 6 49.60 4.46 -20.66
C PHE A 6 48.15 3.95 -20.66
N SER A 7 47.92 2.65 -20.45
CA SER A 7 46.58 2.05 -20.61
C SER A 7 45.70 2.16 -19.36
N THR A 8 46.27 2.41 -18.18
CA THR A 8 45.51 2.39 -16.91
C THR A 8 44.89 3.73 -16.53
N ALA A 9 45.22 4.83 -17.23
CA ALA A 9 44.73 6.17 -16.91
C ALA A 9 43.30 6.46 -17.43
N VAL A 10 42.69 5.54 -18.19
CA VAL A 10 41.39 5.78 -18.84
C VAL A 10 40.18 5.30 -18.00
N LEU A 11 40.40 4.49 -16.95
CA LEU A 11 39.28 3.94 -16.15
C LEU A 11 38.78 4.79 -14.97
N LEU A 12 39.31 6.01 -14.77
CA LEU A 12 38.89 6.91 -13.68
C LEU A 12 38.08 8.12 -14.16
N ALA A 13 37.77 8.20 -15.46
CA ALA A 13 36.79 9.14 -15.98
C ALA A 13 35.37 8.61 -15.71
N SER A 14 35.01 8.46 -14.43
CA SER A 14 33.59 8.42 -14.06
C SER A 14 32.97 9.72 -14.57
N PRO A 15 31.85 9.69 -15.31
CA PRO A 15 31.13 10.91 -15.60
C PRO A 15 30.80 11.53 -14.24
N ALA A 16 31.33 12.73 -14.00
CA ALA A 16 30.88 13.57 -12.91
C ALA A 16 29.40 13.88 -13.19
N LEU A 17 28.53 13.00 -12.74
CA LEU A 17 27.11 13.30 -12.62
C LEU A 17 27.07 14.53 -11.73
N ALA A 18 26.52 15.63 -12.27
CA ALA A 18 26.33 16.86 -11.52
C ALA A 18 25.56 16.51 -10.25
N GLU A 19 26.28 16.45 -9.13
CA GLU A 19 25.72 16.04 -7.85
C GLU A 19 24.75 17.14 -7.44
N ARG A 20 23.49 16.77 -7.26
CA ARG A 20 22.48 17.66 -6.68
C ARG A 20 22.62 17.58 -5.17
N ILE A 21 23.03 18.70 -4.57
CA ILE A 21 23.26 18.82 -3.14
C ILE A 21 22.17 19.73 -2.56
N GLU A 22 21.31 19.14 -1.73
CA GLU A 22 20.34 19.90 -0.96
C GLU A 22 21.00 20.45 0.31
N THR A 23 20.89 21.76 0.53
CA THR A 23 21.46 22.40 1.71
C THR A 23 20.58 23.54 2.21
N THR A 24 20.45 23.63 3.54
CA THR A 24 19.56 24.61 4.16
C THR A 24 20.35 25.85 4.56
N ALA A 25 20.01 27.00 3.97
CA ALA A 25 20.56 28.29 4.38
C ALA A 25 19.86 28.81 5.64
N ARG A 26 20.61 29.10 6.71
CA ARG A 26 20.08 29.65 7.96
C ARG A 26 19.94 31.17 7.83
N VAL A 27 18.90 31.74 8.43
CA VAL A 27 18.74 33.20 8.55
C VAL A 27 19.81 33.74 9.50
N THR A 28 20.67 34.63 9.02
CA THR A 28 21.74 35.27 9.80
C THR A 28 21.40 36.70 10.20
N ASP A 29 20.70 37.43 9.34
CA ASP A 29 20.28 38.81 9.59
C ASP A 29 18.88 39.10 9.04
N VAL A 30 18.14 39.97 9.72
CA VAL A 30 16.84 40.45 9.27
C VAL A 30 16.73 41.95 9.53
N THR A 31 16.52 42.72 8.47
CA THR A 31 16.22 44.15 8.57
C THR A 31 14.76 44.40 8.20
N VAL A 32 13.99 44.97 9.12
CA VAL A 32 12.54 45.23 8.94
C VAL A 32 12.31 46.67 8.47
N TYR A 33 11.49 46.82 7.42
CA TYR A 33 11.05 48.08 6.83
C TYR A 33 9.50 48.20 6.91
N PRO A 34 8.91 49.40 6.76
CA PRO A 34 7.46 49.57 6.79
C PRO A 34 6.70 48.78 5.71
N TRP A 35 7.34 48.48 4.58
CA TRP A 35 6.75 47.78 3.44
C TRP A 35 7.20 46.32 3.31
N GLY A 36 8.02 45.81 4.23
CA GLY A 36 8.54 44.43 4.15
C GLY A 36 9.81 44.23 4.96
N ALA A 37 10.46 43.07 4.83
CA ALA A 37 11.72 42.79 5.50
C ALA A 37 12.76 42.27 4.50
N GLY A 38 14.00 42.73 4.63
CA GLY A 38 15.17 42.11 4.01
C GLY A 38 15.67 40.98 4.90
N VAL A 39 15.87 39.79 4.34
CA VAL A 39 16.33 38.60 5.06
C VAL A 39 17.61 38.10 4.42
N THR A 40 18.69 38.05 5.19
CA THR A 40 19.97 37.47 4.76
C THR A 40 20.07 36.05 5.26
N ARG A 41 20.40 35.12 4.36
CA ARG A 41 20.58 33.70 4.67
C ARG A 41 21.93 33.23 4.19
N GLU A 42 22.59 32.42 5.00
CA GLU A 42 23.92 31.90 4.71
C GLU A 42 23.95 30.37 4.86
N ALA A 43 24.73 29.72 3.99
CA ALA A 43 25.06 28.31 4.04
C ALA A 43 26.55 28.16 3.71
N ALA A 44 27.27 27.35 4.49
CA ALA A 44 28.66 27.01 4.24
C ALA A 44 28.73 25.53 3.84
N LEU A 45 29.38 25.25 2.72
CA LEU A 45 29.58 23.88 2.21
C LEU A 45 31.04 23.71 1.83
N ASP A 46 31.60 22.55 2.20
CA ASP A 46 32.90 22.09 1.73
C ASP A 46 32.66 21.13 0.55
N LEU A 47 33.01 21.58 -0.66
CA LEU A 47 32.71 20.86 -1.90
C LEU A 47 34.01 20.64 -2.70
N PRO A 48 34.19 19.46 -3.31
CA PRO A 48 35.33 19.22 -4.20
C PRO A 48 35.27 20.13 -5.44
N ALA A 49 36.41 20.39 -6.08
CA ALA A 49 36.43 21.19 -7.30
C ALA A 49 35.59 20.52 -8.42
N GLY A 50 34.64 21.26 -9.00
CA GLY A 50 33.74 20.73 -10.03
C GLY A 50 32.50 21.61 -10.22
N ALA A 51 31.61 21.16 -11.10
CA ALA A 51 30.28 21.75 -11.27
C ALA A 51 29.27 21.00 -10.40
N HIS A 52 28.58 21.73 -9.52
CA HIS A 52 27.61 21.19 -8.56
C HIS A 52 26.28 21.90 -8.71
N GLU A 53 25.18 21.17 -8.55
CA GLU A 53 23.83 21.76 -8.50
C GLU A 53 23.43 21.89 -7.03
N LEU A 54 23.23 23.12 -6.55
CA LEU A 54 22.81 23.38 -5.17
C LEU A 54 21.33 23.70 -5.10
N VAL A 55 20.60 23.01 -4.23
CA VAL A 55 19.17 23.24 -3.98
C VAL A 55 19.00 23.77 -2.55
N ILE A 56 18.45 24.99 -2.44
CA ILE A 56 18.18 25.65 -1.15
C ILE A 56 16.68 25.62 -0.85
N PRO A 57 16.18 24.66 -0.04
CA PRO A 57 14.77 24.57 0.30
C PRO A 57 14.36 25.63 1.34
N GLY A 58 13.04 25.78 1.51
CA GLY A 58 12.46 26.63 2.55
C GLY A 58 12.57 28.13 2.26
N ILE A 59 12.56 28.53 0.98
CA ILE A 59 12.31 29.92 0.62
C ILE A 59 10.81 30.23 0.84
N PRO A 60 10.45 31.30 1.56
CA PRO A 60 9.04 31.64 1.81
C PRO A 60 8.21 31.75 0.53
N GLN A 61 6.95 31.32 0.61
CA GLN A 61 6.00 31.45 -0.48
C GLN A 61 5.64 32.93 -0.71
N GLY A 62 5.46 33.33 -1.97
CA GLY A 62 5.08 34.70 -2.34
C GLY A 62 6.24 35.69 -2.46
N ILE A 63 7.50 35.24 -2.35
CA ILE A 63 8.66 36.07 -2.70
C ILE A 63 8.71 36.27 -4.21
N ASP A 64 8.92 37.51 -4.64
CA ASP A 64 9.24 37.85 -6.03
C ASP A 64 10.63 37.29 -6.39
N PRO A 65 10.73 36.36 -7.36
CA PRO A 65 12.02 35.81 -7.78
C PRO A 65 13.02 36.87 -8.24
N ALA A 66 12.54 38.00 -8.79
CA ALA A 66 13.40 39.10 -9.25
C ALA A 66 14.07 39.86 -8.10
N SER A 67 13.54 39.76 -6.87
CA SER A 67 14.09 40.35 -5.67
C SER A 67 15.27 39.56 -5.07
N LEU A 68 15.42 38.29 -5.46
CA LEU A 68 16.47 37.42 -4.94
C LEU A 68 17.85 37.87 -5.43
N ARG A 69 18.81 37.87 -4.52
CA ARG A 69 20.23 38.14 -4.79
C ARG A 69 21.04 37.00 -4.20
N ILE A 70 21.87 36.38 -5.03
CA ILE A 70 22.72 35.25 -4.66
C ILE A 70 24.16 35.71 -4.80
N VAL A 71 24.94 35.53 -3.74
CA VAL A 71 26.37 35.81 -3.71
C VAL A 71 27.08 34.56 -3.20
N ALA A 72 28.17 34.20 -3.86
CA ALA A 72 29.00 33.07 -3.47
C ALA A 72 30.43 33.56 -3.27
N GLN A 73 31.08 33.04 -2.23
CA GLN A 73 32.49 33.26 -1.95
C GLN A 73 33.23 31.96 -2.26
N GLY A 74 34.30 32.04 -3.07
CA GLY A 74 35.07 30.85 -3.47
C GLY A 74 34.44 29.99 -4.57
N ALA A 75 33.32 30.41 -5.16
CA ALA A 75 32.67 29.73 -6.28
C ALA A 75 32.16 30.74 -7.33
N VAL A 76 32.02 30.29 -8.57
CA VAL A 76 31.37 31.06 -9.64
C VAL A 76 29.92 30.61 -9.76
N ILE A 77 28.99 31.55 -9.70
CA ILE A 77 27.56 31.26 -9.83
C ILE A 77 27.23 31.02 -11.30
N GLY A 78 26.66 29.84 -11.59
CA GLY A 78 26.15 29.47 -12.91
C GLY A 78 24.70 29.89 -13.12
N ALA A 79 23.93 29.08 -13.85
CA ALA A 79 22.50 29.31 -14.02
C ALA A 79 21.76 29.18 -12.68
N THR A 80 20.89 30.14 -12.38
CA THR A 80 20.05 30.14 -11.18
C THR A 80 18.59 29.99 -11.59
N GLY A 81 17.87 29.07 -10.95
CA GLY A 81 16.43 28.88 -11.13
C GLY A 81 15.71 29.03 -9.79
N PHE A 82 14.51 29.60 -9.82
CA PHE A 82 13.61 29.61 -8.67
C PHE A 82 12.43 28.69 -8.97
N GLN A 83 12.34 27.59 -8.25
CA GLN A 83 11.24 26.63 -8.35
C GLN A 83 10.02 27.17 -7.57
N GLN A 84 9.05 27.76 -8.28
CA GLN A 84 7.73 28.10 -7.72
C GLN A 84 6.74 26.93 -7.78
N GLU A 85 6.91 26.03 -8.74
CA GLU A 85 5.98 24.94 -8.96
C GLU A 85 6.24 23.79 -7.99
N ARG A 86 5.20 23.51 -7.20
CA ARG A 86 5.08 22.48 -6.17
C ARG A 86 5.84 21.20 -6.53
N ALA A 87 7.01 20.99 -5.94
CA ALA A 87 7.37 19.64 -5.53
C ALA A 87 6.20 19.17 -4.65
N LEU A 88 5.50 18.10 -5.05
CA LEU A 88 4.50 17.47 -4.19
C LEU A 88 5.17 17.34 -2.80
N PRO A 89 4.58 17.90 -1.73
CA PRO A 89 5.18 17.77 -0.41
C PRO A 89 5.54 16.31 -0.21
N GLN A 90 6.79 16.01 0.13
CA GLN A 90 7.10 14.66 0.61
C GLN A 90 6.05 14.38 1.68
N ALA A 91 5.24 13.34 1.48
CA ALA A 91 4.15 13.05 2.40
C ALA A 91 4.76 13.03 3.81
N PRO A 92 4.25 13.86 4.74
CA PRO A 92 4.85 13.98 6.06
C PRO A 92 5.00 12.57 6.64
N ALA A 93 6.16 12.30 7.26
CA ALA A 93 6.41 10.99 7.83
C ALA A 93 5.24 10.60 8.74
N LYS A 94 4.56 9.48 8.42
CA LYS A 94 3.37 9.04 9.16
C LYS A 94 3.72 8.97 10.65
N SER A 95 2.89 9.59 11.49
CA SER A 95 3.07 9.56 12.93
C SER A 95 3.02 8.11 13.43
N PRO A 96 3.67 7.78 14.56
CA PRO A 96 3.60 6.45 15.16
C PRO A 96 2.15 6.00 15.40
N GLN A 97 1.29 6.93 15.85
CA GLN A 97 -0.13 6.67 16.11
C GLN A 97 -0.89 6.27 14.84
N LEU A 98 -0.62 6.95 13.71
CA LEU A 98 -1.25 6.61 12.43
C LEU A 98 -0.81 5.23 11.94
N ARG A 99 0.46 4.87 12.10
CA ARG A 99 0.96 3.54 11.73
C ARG A 99 0.31 2.44 12.56
N THR A 100 0.24 2.62 13.88
CA THR A 100 -0.45 1.68 14.77
C THR A 100 -1.92 1.51 14.41
N ALA A 101 -2.62 2.62 14.09
CA ALA A 101 -4.01 2.54 13.63
C ALA A 101 -4.16 1.79 12.30
N GLU A 102 -3.27 2.04 11.33
CA GLU A 102 -3.25 1.30 10.05
C GLU A 102 -2.93 -0.20 10.24
N ASP A 103 -2.03 -0.53 11.16
CA ASP A 103 -1.71 -1.91 11.51
C ASP A 103 -2.93 -2.62 12.13
N GLU A 104 -3.65 -1.92 13.00
CA GLU A 104 -4.85 -2.45 13.63
C GLU A 104 -6.00 -2.65 12.63
N VAL A 105 -6.22 -1.69 11.73
CA VAL A 105 -7.19 -1.85 10.64
C VAL A 105 -6.83 -3.06 9.77
N ARG A 106 -5.55 -3.24 9.42
CA ARG A 106 -5.12 -4.42 8.65
C ARG A 106 -5.35 -5.73 9.40
N ARG A 107 -5.12 -5.75 10.72
CA ARG A 107 -5.39 -6.92 11.57
C ARG A 107 -6.88 -7.27 11.59
N LEU A 108 -7.75 -6.27 11.79
CA LEU A 108 -9.20 -6.45 11.83
C LEU A 108 -9.74 -6.91 10.46
N GLN A 109 -9.27 -6.31 9.37
CA GLN A 109 -9.62 -6.74 8.01
C GLN A 109 -9.25 -8.20 7.73
N ALA A 110 -8.07 -8.64 8.18
CA ALA A 110 -7.65 -10.03 8.05
C ALA A 110 -8.55 -10.98 8.87
N ALA A 111 -8.92 -10.58 10.10
CA ALA A 111 -9.83 -11.36 10.94
C ALA A 111 -11.24 -11.48 10.34
N LEU A 112 -11.75 -10.40 9.73
CA LEU A 112 -13.05 -10.39 9.06
C LEU A 112 -13.03 -11.29 7.82
N ALA A 113 -11.97 -11.24 7.01
CA ALA A 113 -11.81 -12.11 5.85
C ALA A 113 -11.77 -13.61 6.23
N GLU A 114 -11.12 -13.97 7.34
CA GLU A 114 -11.10 -15.34 7.85
C GLU A 114 -12.50 -15.81 8.29
N ARG A 115 -13.27 -14.93 8.96
CA ARG A 115 -14.66 -15.21 9.34
C ARG A 115 -15.55 -15.42 8.12
N ASP A 116 -15.41 -14.56 7.11
CA ASP A 116 -16.13 -14.68 5.84
C ASP A 116 -15.83 -16.01 5.14
N ALA A 117 -14.57 -16.45 5.13
CA ALA A 117 -14.18 -17.74 4.59
C ALA A 117 -14.87 -18.89 5.34
N GLY A 118 -14.92 -18.84 6.68
CA GLY A 118 -15.62 -19.84 7.49
C GLY A 118 -17.13 -19.89 7.22
N VAL A 119 -17.79 -18.74 7.12
CA VAL A 119 -19.21 -18.65 6.73
C VAL A 119 -19.44 -19.25 5.34
N ALA A 120 -18.58 -18.92 4.38
CA ALA A 120 -18.66 -19.46 3.02
C ALA A 120 -18.52 -20.98 2.99
N GLU A 121 -17.63 -21.55 3.81
CA GLU A 121 -17.47 -23.01 3.94
C GLU A 121 -18.75 -23.68 4.47
N ILE A 122 -19.35 -23.11 5.53
CA ILE A 122 -20.59 -23.64 6.11
C ILE A 122 -21.73 -23.57 5.08
N LYS A 123 -21.85 -22.46 4.35
CA LYS A 123 -22.84 -22.29 3.28
C LYS A 123 -22.63 -23.30 2.15
N ALA A 124 -21.38 -23.51 1.71
CA ALA A 124 -21.05 -24.51 0.70
C ALA A 124 -21.44 -25.93 1.14
N ARG A 125 -21.25 -26.26 2.42
CA ARG A 125 -21.69 -27.55 2.99
C ARG A 125 -23.21 -27.70 2.97
N ALA A 126 -23.95 -26.63 3.26
CA ALA A 126 -25.41 -26.62 3.17
C ALA A 126 -25.88 -26.84 1.72
N GLU A 127 -25.27 -26.16 0.75
CA GLU A 127 -25.58 -26.33 -0.68
C GLU A 127 -25.25 -27.75 -1.17
N ALA A 128 -24.08 -28.30 -0.84
CA ALA A 128 -23.72 -29.67 -1.21
C ALA A 128 -24.73 -30.71 -0.67
N ALA A 129 -25.25 -30.49 0.54
CA ALA A 129 -26.29 -31.35 1.11
C ALA A 129 -27.63 -31.22 0.35
N LYS A 130 -27.99 -30.00 -0.10
CA LYS A 130 -29.17 -29.77 -0.96
C LYS A 130 -29.01 -30.42 -2.33
N ASP A 131 -27.83 -30.33 -2.94
CA ASP A 131 -27.54 -30.99 -4.22
C ASP A 131 -27.64 -32.52 -4.09
N THR A 132 -27.16 -33.07 -2.97
CA THR A 132 -27.30 -34.50 -2.67
C THR A 132 -28.77 -34.90 -2.54
N ILE A 133 -29.59 -34.09 -1.85
CA ILE A 133 -31.04 -34.30 -1.75
C ILE A 133 -31.67 -34.32 -3.14
N ALA A 134 -31.37 -33.32 -3.98
CA ALA A 134 -31.91 -33.22 -5.34
C ALA A 134 -31.51 -34.42 -6.21
N PHE A 135 -30.23 -34.84 -6.14
CA PHE A 135 -29.74 -36.03 -6.83
C PHE A 135 -30.46 -37.30 -6.40
N LEU A 136 -30.61 -37.52 -5.09
CA LEU A 136 -31.30 -38.70 -4.55
C LEU A 136 -32.79 -38.71 -4.92
N MET A 137 -33.45 -37.55 -4.97
CA MET A 137 -34.84 -37.46 -5.42
C MET A 137 -34.99 -37.82 -6.90
N ASN A 138 -34.12 -37.30 -7.76
CA ASN A 138 -34.11 -37.65 -9.19
C ASN A 138 -33.79 -39.14 -9.42
N LEU A 139 -32.86 -39.70 -8.63
CA LEU A 139 -32.51 -41.11 -8.71
C LEU A 139 -33.69 -42.00 -8.33
N ALA A 140 -34.37 -41.68 -7.22
CA ALA A 140 -35.55 -42.41 -6.78
C ALA A 140 -36.67 -42.40 -7.82
N GLU A 141 -36.88 -41.28 -8.52
CA GLU A 141 -37.85 -41.18 -9.61
C GLU A 141 -37.48 -42.06 -10.81
N SER A 142 -36.18 -42.17 -11.13
CA SER A 142 -35.68 -42.97 -12.26
C SER A 142 -35.65 -44.48 -12.01
N ASP A 143 -35.31 -44.93 -10.79
CA ASP A 143 -35.10 -46.36 -10.51
C ASP A 143 -36.42 -47.12 -10.29
N LEU A 144 -37.51 -46.41 -9.99
CA LEU A 144 -38.88 -46.94 -10.06
C LEU A 144 -39.23 -47.49 -11.46
N ALA A 145 -38.48 -47.13 -12.50
CA ALA A 145 -38.65 -47.66 -13.85
C ALA A 145 -37.81 -48.92 -14.17
N GLY A 146 -36.84 -49.30 -13.32
CA GLY A 146 -35.75 -50.23 -13.66
C GLY A 146 -35.84 -51.69 -13.17
N GLY A 147 -36.78 -52.02 -12.28
CA GLY A 147 -37.06 -53.42 -11.89
C GLY A 147 -36.03 -54.13 -10.99
N GLY A 148 -35.13 -53.39 -10.31
CA GLY A 148 -34.21 -53.94 -9.30
C GLY A 148 -34.85 -54.29 -7.95
N ASP A 149 -34.06 -54.67 -6.94
CA ASP A 149 -34.54 -54.84 -5.55
C ASP A 149 -34.84 -53.48 -4.90
N ILE A 150 -35.97 -52.91 -5.33
CA ILE A 150 -36.49 -51.59 -4.98
C ILE A 150 -36.60 -51.41 -3.46
N ALA A 151 -36.91 -52.48 -2.72
CA ALA A 151 -37.14 -52.39 -1.28
C ALA A 151 -35.87 -52.09 -0.48
N THR A 152 -34.73 -52.66 -0.89
CA THR A 152 -33.44 -52.39 -0.25
C THR A 152 -32.91 -51.01 -0.64
N LEU A 153 -33.00 -50.63 -1.93
CA LEU A 153 -32.56 -49.32 -2.40
C LEU A 153 -33.38 -48.18 -1.78
N THR A 154 -34.70 -48.31 -1.73
CA THR A 154 -35.60 -47.30 -1.15
C THR A 154 -35.25 -46.99 0.30
N ARG A 155 -34.89 -48.01 1.09
CA ARG A 155 -34.50 -47.84 2.49
C ARG A 155 -33.19 -47.07 2.62
N THR A 156 -32.18 -47.44 1.86
CA THR A 156 -30.87 -46.77 1.87
C THR A 156 -30.97 -45.32 1.35
N VAL A 157 -31.74 -45.09 0.29
CA VAL A 157 -31.98 -43.73 -0.23
C VAL A 157 -32.76 -42.89 0.78
N ALA A 158 -33.77 -43.44 1.46
CA ALA A 158 -34.50 -42.74 2.50
C ALA A 158 -33.62 -42.35 3.69
N GLU A 159 -32.73 -43.25 4.14
CA GLU A 159 -31.75 -42.99 5.19
C GLU A 159 -30.76 -41.88 4.78
N GLN A 160 -30.19 -41.97 3.58
CA GLN A 160 -29.26 -40.95 3.05
C GLN A 160 -29.95 -39.58 2.85
N LEU A 161 -31.21 -39.58 2.39
CA LEU A 161 -32.01 -38.36 2.21
C LEU A 161 -32.29 -37.68 3.54
N LEU A 162 -32.64 -38.45 4.58
CA LEU A 162 -32.85 -37.94 5.93
C LEU A 162 -31.56 -37.33 6.48
N GLN A 163 -30.42 -38.03 6.34
CA GLN A 163 -29.12 -37.54 6.78
C GLN A 163 -28.72 -36.24 6.04
N ALA A 164 -28.89 -36.19 4.72
CA ALA A 164 -28.60 -35.00 3.94
C ALA A 164 -29.47 -33.80 4.35
N ARG A 165 -30.78 -34.02 4.60
CA ARG A 165 -31.68 -32.97 5.11
C ARG A 165 -31.26 -32.45 6.48
N GLN A 166 -30.89 -33.34 7.40
CA GLN A 166 -30.40 -32.94 8.73
C GLN A 166 -29.10 -32.12 8.62
N THR A 167 -28.16 -32.52 7.75
CA THR A 167 -26.94 -31.74 7.49
C THR A 167 -27.26 -30.37 6.90
N ALA A 168 -28.15 -30.28 5.92
CA ALA A 168 -28.53 -29.01 5.31
C ALA A 168 -29.15 -28.03 6.32
N ILE A 169 -30.05 -28.51 7.19
CA ILE A 169 -30.68 -27.70 8.23
C ILE A 169 -29.63 -27.23 9.25
N ARG A 170 -28.79 -28.15 9.75
CA ARG A 170 -27.75 -27.81 10.73
C ARG A 170 -26.75 -26.79 10.18
N ALA A 171 -26.23 -27.04 8.97
CA ALA A 171 -25.30 -26.12 8.32
C ALA A 171 -25.96 -24.75 8.05
N GLY A 172 -27.25 -24.72 7.69
CA GLY A 172 -27.99 -23.46 7.53
C GLY A 172 -28.10 -22.66 8.83
N LEU A 173 -28.40 -23.33 9.95
CA LEU A 173 -28.46 -22.69 11.27
C LEU A 173 -27.09 -22.20 11.73
N GLU A 174 -26.03 -22.99 11.51
CA GLU A 174 -24.65 -22.60 11.79
C GLU A 174 -24.23 -21.38 10.97
N ALA A 175 -24.58 -21.34 9.68
CA ALA A 175 -24.30 -20.20 8.81
C ALA A 175 -25.02 -18.93 9.28
N ALA A 176 -26.30 -19.04 9.65
CA ALA A 176 -27.08 -17.91 10.15
C ALA A 176 -26.53 -17.37 11.48
N ALA A 177 -26.11 -18.25 12.40
CA ALA A 177 -25.48 -17.83 13.64
C ALA A 177 -24.11 -17.19 13.41
N ALA A 178 -23.33 -17.71 12.45
CA ALA A 178 -22.03 -17.15 12.08
C ALA A 178 -22.14 -15.80 11.35
N ASP A 179 -23.20 -15.58 10.56
CA ASP A 179 -23.48 -14.30 9.91
C ASP A 179 -23.77 -13.19 10.94
N VAL A 180 -24.50 -13.48 12.02
CA VAL A 180 -24.77 -12.51 13.11
C VAL A 180 -23.48 -12.09 13.81
N GLY A 181 -22.63 -13.05 14.21
CA GLY A 181 -21.35 -12.74 14.85
C GLY A 181 -20.32 -12.08 13.91
N ARG A 182 -20.55 -12.10 12.59
CA ARG A 182 -19.78 -11.34 11.62
C ARG A 182 -20.26 -9.89 11.55
N GLU A 183 -21.57 -9.65 11.59
CA GLU A 183 -22.14 -8.29 11.56
C GLU A 183 -21.67 -7.47 12.77
N GLU A 184 -21.62 -8.07 13.96
CA GLU A 184 -21.08 -7.42 15.17
C GLU A 184 -19.63 -6.93 15.01
N LEU A 185 -18.80 -7.65 14.25
CA LEU A 185 -17.41 -7.27 13.97
C LEU A 185 -17.25 -6.30 12.80
N ALA A 186 -18.29 -6.14 11.97
CA ALA A 186 -18.29 -5.16 10.90
C ALA A 186 -18.69 -3.76 11.39
N GLU A 187 -19.37 -3.69 12.55
CA GLU A 187 -19.82 -2.45 13.19
C GLU A 187 -18.82 -1.85 14.20
N GLU A 188 -17.83 -2.62 14.67
CA GLU A 188 -16.72 -2.19 15.54
C GLU A 188 -15.53 -1.59 14.77
#